data_AF-A0A8J5BKS6-F1
#
_entry.id   AF-A0A8J5BKS6-F1
#
_cell.length_a   1.000
_cell.length_b   1.000
_cell.length_c   1.000
_cell.angle_alpha   90.00
_cell.angle_beta   90.00
_cell.angle_gamma   90.00
#
_symmetry.space_group_name_H-M   'P 1'
#
loop_
_entity.id
_entity.type
_entity.pdbx_description
1 polymer ?
#
loop_
_entity_poly.entity_id
_entity_poly.type
_entity_poly.pdbx_seq_one_letter_code
_entity_poly.pdbx_strand_id
1 'polypeptide(L)'
;MTVRDWANRGQTYVSARTPNLLGRFRSTDDENENTPTTDLANDATSTYGSTAASIVTMANSKPDDVSLYATSSHHHEYFTSSAWVHPIYTKEQMSALEVKHRKAETVSDRIALKAILLMRVIFDFCTGYKHPKEGEAHLPKFRMTTRQWLDRFLFLESIAGVPGMVAGMIRHLHSLRALRRDRAWIESLVEEAYNERMHLLTFLKLQKPSLQMRTGLLIGQIIFYNLFFISYLISPATCHRFVGYLEEEAVITYTRCLEDIDAGRLPELASMEVPDIARTYWHMEDDCTMRDLIQYVRADEAKHCEVNHTFGNLHQTTDRNPFALVIDNGRPQPSKDLTTFRSVGWKRDEIAN
;
A
#
# COMPACT_ATOMS: atom_id res chain seq x y z
N MET A 1 17.69 -10.04 7.60
CA MET A 1 17.61 -8.99 8.62
C MET A 1 16.12 -8.76 8.92
N THR A 2 15.75 -8.67 10.18
CA THR A 2 14.36 -8.63 10.66
C THR A 2 14.00 -7.27 11.26
N VAL A 3 12.71 -6.95 11.49
CA VAL A 3 12.34 -5.80 12.35
C VAL A 3 13.03 -5.91 13.71
N ARG A 4 13.24 -7.12 14.26
CA ARG A 4 14.02 -7.31 15.49
C ARG A 4 15.51 -6.94 15.33
N ASP A 5 16.11 -7.24 14.19
CA ASP A 5 17.50 -6.85 13.88
C ASP A 5 17.62 -5.34 13.65
N TRP A 6 16.55 -4.68 13.21
CA TRP A 6 16.46 -3.22 13.03
C TRP A 6 16.10 -2.47 14.33
N ALA A 7 15.21 -3.03 15.15
CA ALA A 7 14.81 -2.53 16.46
C ALA A 7 16.01 -2.41 17.42
N ASN A 8 17.00 -3.30 17.26
CA ASN A 8 18.24 -3.30 18.03
C ASN A 8 19.31 -2.34 17.48
N ARG A 9 19.11 -1.71 16.31
CA ARG A 9 20.15 -0.92 15.63
C ARG A 9 20.20 0.56 16.00
N GLY A 10 19.12 1.16 16.51
CA GLY A 10 19.14 2.56 16.97
C GLY A 10 19.70 3.60 15.97
N GLN A 11 19.79 3.31 14.67
CA GLN A 11 20.37 4.21 13.67
C GLN A 11 19.54 4.23 12.38
N THR A 12 19.27 5.46 11.95
CA THR A 12 18.65 5.86 10.69
C THR A 12 19.59 5.56 9.52
N TYR A 13 19.08 4.95 8.44
CA TYR A 13 19.84 4.75 7.21
C TYR A 13 19.26 5.65 6.12
N VAL A 14 20.04 6.67 5.73
CA VAL A 14 19.76 7.52 4.57
C VAL A 14 20.40 6.85 3.36
N SER A 15 19.62 6.60 2.30
CA SER A 15 20.15 6.19 1.00
C SER A 15 21.12 7.26 0.48
N ALA A 16 22.36 6.88 0.17
CA ALA A 16 23.43 7.82 -0.14
C ALA A 16 23.32 8.43 -1.56
N ARG A 17 23.19 9.77 -1.58
CA ARG A 17 23.66 10.77 -2.56
C ARG A 17 23.17 10.69 -4.03
N THR A 18 22.44 11.72 -4.44
CA THR A 18 22.48 12.32 -5.79
C THR A 18 23.31 13.62 -5.76
N PRO A 19 24.12 13.93 -6.79
CA PRO A 19 24.79 15.22 -6.94
C PRO A 19 23.83 16.29 -7.49
N ASN A 20 23.88 17.49 -6.89
CA ASN A 20 23.21 18.70 -7.37
C ASN A 20 23.56 19.02 -8.83
N LEU A 21 22.54 19.25 -9.66
CA LEU A 21 22.67 20.08 -10.86
C LEU A 21 21.60 21.17 -10.85
N LEU A 22 22.04 22.36 -10.46
CA LEU A 22 21.35 23.63 -10.66
C LEU A 22 21.29 23.95 -12.16
N GLY A 23 20.08 24.14 -12.69
CA GLY A 23 19.82 24.71 -14.00
C GLY A 23 18.71 25.76 -13.89
N ARG A 24 18.93 26.93 -14.48
CA ARG A 24 18.25 28.21 -14.24
C ARG A 24 17.44 28.60 -15.50
N PHE A 25 16.38 29.41 -15.29
CA PHE A 25 15.57 30.19 -16.28
C PHE A 25 14.52 29.39 -17.11
N ARG A 26 13.34 29.93 -17.49
CA ARG A 26 12.79 31.30 -17.55
C ARG A 26 11.24 31.26 -17.59
N SER A 27 10.60 32.33 -17.13
CA SER A 27 9.17 32.64 -17.29
C SER A 27 8.79 32.98 -18.73
N THR A 28 7.57 32.62 -19.13
CA THR A 28 6.72 33.44 -20.00
C THR A 28 5.26 33.13 -19.69
N ASP A 29 4.55 34.19 -19.31
CA ASP A 29 3.09 34.31 -19.38
C ASP A 29 2.60 34.19 -20.83
N ASP A 30 1.41 33.65 -21.05
CA ASP A 30 0.32 34.41 -21.70
C ASP A 30 -1.00 33.62 -21.75
N GLU A 31 -2.05 34.42 -21.63
CA GLU A 31 -3.47 34.13 -21.55
C GLU A 31 -4.04 33.43 -22.80
N ASN A 32 -5.08 32.60 -22.63
CA ASN A 32 -6.34 32.86 -23.33
C ASN A 32 -7.53 32.10 -22.73
N GLU A 33 -8.56 32.87 -22.37
CA GLU A 33 -9.92 32.42 -22.09
C GLU A 33 -10.58 31.89 -23.36
N ASN A 34 -11.41 30.84 -23.23
CA ASN A 34 -12.71 30.77 -23.90
C ASN A 34 -13.56 29.62 -23.35
N THR A 35 -14.54 30.00 -22.53
CA THR A 35 -15.77 29.24 -22.29
C THR A 35 -16.71 29.38 -23.49
N PRO A 36 -17.57 28.39 -23.72
CA PRO A 36 -19.00 28.73 -23.67
C PRO A 36 -19.85 27.73 -22.88
N THR A 37 -20.92 28.30 -22.33
CA THR A 37 -21.96 27.74 -21.48
C THR A 37 -23.03 26.94 -22.24
N THR A 38 -23.46 25.84 -21.61
CA THR A 38 -24.81 25.23 -21.50
C THR A 38 -25.71 25.09 -22.73
N ASP A 39 -26.19 23.85 -22.95
CA ASP A 39 -27.64 23.62 -23.03
C ASP A 39 -28.03 22.20 -22.55
N LEU A 40 -28.97 22.18 -21.60
CA LEU A 40 -29.67 21.01 -21.11
C LEU A 40 -30.93 20.82 -21.95
N ALA A 41 -31.06 19.71 -22.67
CA ALA A 41 -32.36 19.24 -23.13
C ALA A 41 -32.39 17.71 -23.27
N ASN A 42 -33.32 17.14 -22.52
CA ASN A 42 -33.89 15.80 -22.61
C ASN A 42 -33.86 15.17 -24.00
N ASP A 43 -33.32 13.95 -24.10
CA ASP A 43 -34.05 12.93 -24.84
C ASP A 43 -33.85 11.54 -24.21
N ALA A 44 -34.89 11.06 -23.56
CA ALA A 44 -34.99 9.72 -23.01
C ALA A 44 -35.81 8.89 -23.99
N THR A 45 -35.14 8.14 -24.86
CA THR A 45 -35.77 7.02 -25.56
C THR A 45 -34.87 5.78 -25.51
N SER A 46 -35.32 4.87 -24.66
CA SER A 46 -34.85 3.49 -24.50
C SER A 46 -35.01 2.71 -25.80
N THR A 47 -33.91 2.15 -26.28
CA THR A 47 -33.90 0.98 -27.17
C THR A 47 -32.97 -0.07 -26.56
N TYR A 48 -33.54 -0.94 -25.74
CA TYR A 48 -32.89 -2.18 -25.29
C TYR A 48 -32.72 -3.12 -26.48
N GLY A 49 -31.57 -3.03 -27.14
CA GLY A 49 -31.03 -4.07 -28.00
C GLY A 49 -30.46 -5.20 -27.14
N SER A 50 -31.21 -6.30 -27.05
CA SER A 50 -30.77 -7.54 -26.40
C SER A 50 -29.65 -8.21 -27.21
N THR A 51 -28.41 -8.00 -26.79
CA THR A 51 -27.34 -9.00 -26.90
C THR A 51 -26.83 -9.27 -25.50
N ALA A 52 -27.39 -10.30 -24.86
CA ALA A 52 -26.87 -10.83 -23.60
C ALA A 52 -25.52 -11.50 -23.88
N ALA A 53 -24.45 -10.69 -23.97
CA ALA A 53 -23.12 -11.18 -23.66
C ALA A 53 -23.17 -11.60 -22.19
N SER A 54 -23.03 -12.89 -21.92
CA SER A 54 -22.97 -13.42 -20.56
C SER A 54 -21.87 -12.67 -19.79
N ILE A 55 -22.26 -11.78 -18.87
CA ILE A 55 -21.33 -11.04 -18.04
C ILE A 55 -20.58 -12.05 -17.18
N VAL A 56 -19.32 -12.31 -17.51
CA VAL A 56 -18.46 -13.19 -16.72
C VAL A 56 -18.04 -12.41 -15.47
N THR A 57 -18.70 -12.69 -14.36
CA THR A 57 -18.29 -12.18 -13.04
C THR A 57 -17.20 -13.06 -12.42
N MET A 58 -16.39 -12.51 -11.50
CA MET A 58 -15.42 -13.29 -10.70
C MET A 58 -16.02 -14.54 -10.05
N ALA A 59 -17.31 -14.50 -9.70
CA ALA A 59 -18.04 -15.63 -9.11
C ALA A 59 -18.28 -16.80 -10.08
N ASN A 60 -18.22 -16.56 -11.39
CA ASN A 60 -18.57 -17.53 -12.44
C ASN A 60 -17.41 -17.85 -13.42
N SER A 61 -16.22 -17.33 -13.15
CA SER A 61 -15.02 -17.59 -13.95
C SER A 61 -14.22 -18.80 -13.44
N LYS A 62 -13.52 -19.50 -14.34
CA LYS A 62 -12.63 -20.60 -13.93
C LYS A 62 -11.44 -20.04 -13.12
N PRO A 63 -10.96 -20.75 -12.08
CA PRO A 63 -9.86 -20.29 -11.25
C PRO A 63 -8.56 -20.02 -12.00
N ASP A 64 -8.36 -20.58 -13.18
CA ASP A 64 -7.17 -20.42 -14.04
C ASP A 64 -7.35 -19.37 -15.14
N ASP A 65 -8.56 -18.82 -15.28
CA ASP A 65 -8.88 -17.84 -16.31
C ASP A 65 -8.27 -16.47 -15.98
N VAL A 66 -7.12 -16.22 -16.58
CA VAL A 66 -6.42 -14.94 -16.47
C VAL A 66 -7.04 -13.87 -17.36
N SER A 67 -7.98 -14.17 -18.27
CA SER A 67 -8.53 -13.15 -19.20
C SER A 67 -9.29 -12.02 -18.48
N LEU A 68 -9.75 -12.27 -17.25
CA LEU A 68 -10.35 -11.25 -16.36
C LEU A 68 -9.33 -10.41 -15.60
N TYR A 69 -8.11 -10.93 -15.39
CA TYR A 69 -7.05 -10.28 -14.61
C TYR A 69 -6.02 -9.60 -15.54
N ALA A 70 -5.65 -10.30 -16.59
CA ALA A 70 -5.07 -9.79 -17.81
C ALA A 70 -6.22 -9.42 -18.74
N THR A 71 -6.86 -8.26 -18.49
CA THR A 71 -7.46 -7.52 -19.60
C THR A 71 -6.46 -7.55 -20.74
N SER A 72 -6.86 -8.18 -21.85
CA SER A 72 -6.10 -8.12 -23.09
C SER A 72 -5.74 -6.66 -23.35
N SER A 73 -4.53 -6.44 -23.82
CA SER A 73 -3.75 -5.20 -23.73
C SER A 73 -4.34 -3.94 -24.37
N HIS A 74 -5.62 -3.85 -24.78
CA HIS A 74 -6.11 -2.72 -25.57
C HIS A 74 -7.54 -2.23 -25.33
N HIS A 75 -8.31 -2.72 -24.34
CA HIS A 75 -9.64 -2.17 -24.08
C HIS A 75 -9.64 -1.19 -22.90
N HIS A 76 -9.31 0.07 -23.18
CA HIS A 76 -9.48 1.17 -22.23
C HIS A 76 -10.95 1.42 -21.83
N GLU A 77 -11.90 0.77 -22.53
CA GLU A 77 -13.35 0.90 -22.31
C GLU A 77 -13.83 0.52 -20.90
N TYR A 78 -13.04 -0.24 -20.13
CA TYR A 78 -13.40 -0.64 -18.76
C TYR A 78 -12.57 0.05 -17.67
N PHE A 79 -11.63 0.94 -18.03
CA PHE A 79 -10.94 1.74 -17.03
C PHE A 79 -11.90 2.83 -16.53
N THR A 80 -12.33 2.66 -15.29
CA THR A 80 -13.04 3.73 -14.56
C THR A 80 -12.02 4.61 -13.87
N SER A 81 -12.32 5.91 -13.75
CA SER A 81 -11.52 6.80 -12.89
C SER A 81 -11.45 6.22 -11.49
N SER A 82 -10.26 6.22 -10.88
CA SER A 82 -10.10 5.71 -9.53
C SER A 82 -11.02 6.47 -8.56
N ALA A 83 -11.75 5.73 -7.73
CA ALA A 83 -12.59 6.32 -6.69
C ALA A 83 -11.75 7.04 -5.62
N TRP A 84 -10.49 6.62 -5.44
CA TRP A 84 -9.53 7.22 -4.52
C TRP A 84 -8.30 7.67 -5.31
N VAL A 85 -8.24 8.98 -5.58
CA VAL A 85 -7.10 9.60 -6.26
C VAL A 85 -5.85 9.48 -5.39
N HIS A 86 -4.77 8.95 -5.97
CA HIS A 86 -3.51 8.76 -5.26
C HIS A 86 -2.84 10.12 -4.95
N PRO A 87 -2.30 10.33 -3.74
CA PRO A 87 -1.58 11.56 -3.41
C PRO A 87 -0.27 11.68 -4.20
N ILE A 88 0.00 12.86 -4.78
CA ILE A 88 1.23 13.07 -5.54
C ILE A 88 2.45 13.05 -4.61
N TYR A 89 3.39 12.14 -4.86
CA TYR A 89 4.69 12.09 -4.20
C TYR A 89 5.79 12.59 -5.14
N THR A 90 6.71 13.42 -4.63
CA THR A 90 7.91 13.78 -5.39
C THR A 90 9.01 12.73 -5.22
N LYS A 91 9.91 12.61 -6.21
CA LYS A 91 11.05 11.69 -6.16
C LYS A 91 11.94 11.95 -4.95
N GLU A 92 12.08 13.21 -4.52
CA GLU A 92 12.83 13.61 -3.32
C GLU A 92 12.16 13.10 -2.05
N GLN A 93 10.83 13.24 -1.94
CA GLN A 93 10.07 12.74 -0.78
C GLN A 93 10.21 11.22 -0.67
N MET A 94 9.99 10.50 -1.77
CA MET A 94 10.09 9.04 -1.78
C MET A 94 11.51 8.55 -1.48
N SER A 95 12.53 9.25 -1.97
CA SER A 95 13.93 8.89 -1.74
C SER A 95 14.41 9.20 -0.32
N ALA A 96 13.81 10.20 0.35
CA ALA A 96 14.10 10.56 1.74
C ALA A 96 13.49 9.60 2.77
N LEU A 97 12.63 8.67 2.36
CA LEU A 97 12.04 7.67 3.25
C LEU A 97 13.11 6.74 3.82
N GLU A 98 13.13 6.63 5.14
CA GLU A 98 14.05 5.77 5.89
C GLU A 98 13.29 4.59 6.51
N VAL A 99 13.97 3.44 6.59
CA VAL A 99 13.50 2.34 7.42
C VAL A 99 13.64 2.75 8.90
N LYS A 100 12.52 2.79 9.63
CA LYS A 100 12.48 3.08 11.06
C LYS A 100 11.56 2.10 11.77
N HIS A 101 11.97 1.72 12.97
CA HIS A 101 11.18 0.84 13.84
C HIS A 101 10.53 1.64 14.95
N ARG A 102 9.22 1.45 15.16
CA ARG A 102 8.56 1.95 16.37
C ARG A 102 8.83 1.02 17.55
N LYS A 103 9.39 1.55 18.64
CA LYS A 103 9.60 0.76 19.86
C LYS A 103 8.28 0.24 20.44
N ALA A 104 8.25 -1.03 20.83
CA ALA A 104 7.10 -1.62 21.51
C ALA A 104 7.04 -1.21 23.00
N GLU A 105 6.20 -0.23 23.31
CA GLU A 105 6.09 0.35 24.65
C GLU A 105 4.95 -0.29 25.43
N THR A 106 3.78 -0.41 24.81
CA THR A 106 2.56 -0.90 25.46
C THR A 106 2.45 -2.44 25.42
N VAL A 107 1.52 -3.01 26.20
CA VAL A 107 1.21 -4.45 26.11
C VAL A 107 0.68 -4.80 24.72
N SER A 108 -0.17 -3.94 24.15
CA SER A 108 -0.69 -4.08 22.79
C SER A 108 0.46 -4.12 21.77
N ASP A 109 1.45 -3.23 21.90
CA ASP A 109 2.62 -3.21 21.03
C ASP A 109 3.43 -4.50 21.09
N ARG A 110 3.64 -5.02 22.31
CA ARG A 110 4.39 -6.26 22.50
C ARG A 110 3.65 -7.47 21.94
N ILE A 111 2.32 -7.51 22.05
CA ILE A 111 1.49 -8.57 21.47
C ILE A 111 1.55 -8.49 19.94
N ALA A 112 1.32 -7.32 19.37
CA ALA A 112 1.38 -7.08 17.92
C ALA A 112 2.75 -7.46 17.34
N LEU A 113 3.84 -7.01 17.97
CA LEU A 113 5.19 -7.33 17.51
C LEU A 113 5.48 -8.84 17.58
N LYS A 114 5.05 -9.53 18.66
CA LYS A 114 5.17 -10.99 18.75
C LYS A 114 4.38 -11.71 17.67
N ALA A 115 3.18 -11.22 17.32
CA ALA A 115 2.37 -11.80 16.27
C ALA A 115 3.04 -11.67 14.89
N ILE A 116 3.65 -10.52 14.57
CA ILE A 116 4.44 -10.34 13.34
C ILE A 116 5.64 -11.27 13.31
N LEU A 117 6.38 -11.38 14.43
CA LEU A 117 7.53 -12.28 14.51
C LEU A 117 7.10 -13.75 14.32
N LEU A 118 5.96 -14.15 14.88
CA LEU A 118 5.41 -15.49 14.69
C LEU A 118 4.99 -15.72 13.23
N MET A 119 4.25 -14.77 12.64
CA MET A 119 3.81 -14.85 11.24
C MET A 119 5.01 -14.98 10.31
N ARG A 120 6.07 -14.22 10.58
CA ARG A 120 7.31 -14.31 9.82
C ARG A 120 7.99 -15.68 9.94
N VAL A 121 8.09 -16.23 11.15
CA VAL A 121 8.64 -17.58 11.35
C VAL A 121 7.84 -18.62 10.55
N ILE A 122 6.51 -18.53 10.57
CA ILE A 122 5.64 -19.42 9.80
C ILE A 122 5.86 -19.23 8.30
N PHE A 123 5.91 -17.97 7.83
CA PHE A 123 6.12 -17.65 6.42
C PHE A 123 7.48 -18.15 5.93
N ASP A 124 8.55 -17.91 6.67
CA ASP A 124 9.90 -18.36 6.34
C ASP A 124 9.99 -19.89 6.31
N PHE A 125 9.31 -20.58 7.25
CA PHE A 125 9.22 -22.03 7.26
C PHE A 125 8.47 -22.56 6.02
N CYS A 126 7.33 -21.98 5.68
CA CYS A 126 6.52 -22.41 4.53
C CYS A 126 7.19 -22.11 3.18
N THR A 127 7.95 -21.02 3.08
CA THR A 127 8.62 -20.60 1.84
C THR A 127 10.05 -21.11 1.72
N GLY A 128 10.64 -21.61 2.81
CA GLY A 128 12.05 -21.93 2.90
C GLY A 128 12.97 -20.69 2.81
N TYR A 129 12.43 -19.48 2.97
CA TYR A 129 13.17 -18.24 2.85
C TYR A 129 14.20 -18.10 3.97
N LYS A 130 15.42 -17.71 3.62
CA LYS A 130 16.51 -17.51 4.59
C LYS A 130 16.91 -16.06 4.63
N HIS A 131 16.87 -15.48 5.82
CA HIS A 131 17.25 -14.08 6.01
C HIS A 131 18.77 -13.90 6.03
N PRO A 132 19.32 -12.93 5.28
CA PRO A 132 20.71 -12.54 5.44
C PRO A 132 20.93 -11.97 6.84
N LYS A 133 22.04 -12.36 7.49
CA LYS A 133 22.53 -11.65 8.67
C LYS A 133 23.07 -10.27 8.27
N GLU A 134 23.39 -9.45 9.25
CA GLU A 134 24.03 -8.16 9.03
C GLU A 134 25.25 -8.27 8.12
N GLY A 135 25.31 -7.38 7.13
CA GLY A 135 26.40 -7.37 6.16
C GLY A 135 26.39 -8.54 5.17
N GLU A 136 25.61 -9.61 5.39
CA GLU A 136 25.62 -10.80 4.54
C GLU A 136 24.68 -10.71 3.33
N ALA A 137 23.89 -9.63 3.19
CA ALA A 137 22.90 -9.50 2.10
C ALA A 137 23.51 -9.60 0.69
N HIS A 138 24.78 -9.20 0.53
CA HIS A 138 25.50 -9.30 -0.75
C HIS A 138 25.86 -10.74 -1.17
N LEU A 139 25.82 -11.69 -0.23
CA LEU A 139 26.23 -13.07 -0.47
C LEU A 139 25.28 -13.75 -1.47
N PRO A 140 25.80 -14.53 -2.44
CA PRO A 140 24.99 -15.16 -3.48
C PRO A 140 23.81 -15.99 -2.96
N LYS A 141 23.97 -16.64 -1.80
CA LYS A 141 22.93 -17.48 -1.17
C LYS A 141 21.67 -16.72 -0.72
N PHE A 142 21.72 -15.38 -0.66
CA PHE A 142 20.60 -14.53 -0.26
C PHE A 142 20.07 -13.65 -1.39
N ARG A 143 20.63 -13.77 -2.60
CA ARG A 143 20.13 -13.06 -3.77
C ARG A 143 18.82 -13.68 -4.21
N MET A 144 17.81 -12.84 -4.40
CA MET A 144 16.54 -13.26 -5.00
C MET A 144 16.56 -12.95 -6.48
N THR A 145 15.93 -13.80 -7.29
CA THR A 145 15.66 -13.52 -8.70
C THR A 145 14.46 -12.58 -8.85
N THR A 146 14.29 -11.96 -10.03
CA THR A 146 13.10 -11.16 -10.38
C THR A 146 11.81 -11.90 -10.04
N ARG A 147 11.73 -13.17 -10.47
CA ARG A 147 10.59 -14.05 -10.19
C ARG A 147 10.32 -14.20 -8.70
N GLN A 148 11.35 -14.44 -7.90
CA GLN A 148 11.19 -14.60 -6.44
C GLN A 148 10.72 -13.30 -5.77
N TRP A 149 11.20 -12.14 -6.23
CA TRP A 149 10.72 -10.83 -5.75
C TRP A 149 9.25 -10.61 -6.09
N LEU A 150 8.85 -10.83 -7.36
CA LEU A 150 7.47 -10.66 -7.80
C LEU A 150 6.51 -11.66 -7.13
N ASP A 151 6.91 -12.93 -6.97
CA ASP A 151 6.11 -13.93 -6.23
C ASP A 151 5.96 -13.51 -4.75
N ARG A 152 7.00 -12.91 -4.16
CA ARG A 152 6.93 -12.39 -2.78
C ARG A 152 5.98 -11.20 -2.67
N PHE A 153 6.07 -10.22 -3.56
CA PHE A 153 5.17 -9.06 -3.55
C PHE A 153 3.72 -9.52 -3.72
N LEU A 154 3.44 -10.28 -4.78
CA LEU A 154 2.09 -10.77 -5.05
C LEU A 154 1.51 -11.58 -3.88
N PHE A 155 2.34 -12.31 -3.13
CA PHE A 155 1.88 -12.97 -1.91
C PHE A 155 1.51 -11.98 -0.80
N LEU A 156 2.41 -11.04 -0.47
CA LEU A 156 2.23 -10.10 0.63
C LEU A 156 1.07 -9.13 0.36
N GLU A 157 1.00 -8.54 -0.84
CA GLU A 157 -0.06 -7.60 -1.24
C GLU A 157 -1.46 -8.23 -1.18
N SER A 158 -1.56 -9.55 -1.43
CA SER A 158 -2.84 -10.26 -1.37
C SER A 158 -3.40 -10.38 0.06
N ILE A 159 -2.51 -10.27 1.06
CA ILE A 159 -2.85 -10.32 2.48
C ILE A 159 -2.97 -8.90 3.04
N ALA A 160 -2.12 -7.97 2.58
CA ALA A 160 -2.09 -6.57 3.00
C ALA A 160 -3.39 -5.81 2.72
N GLY A 161 -4.13 -6.16 1.66
CA GLY A 161 -5.45 -5.58 1.39
C GLY A 161 -6.59 -6.04 2.33
N VAL A 162 -6.37 -7.01 3.22
CA VAL A 162 -7.42 -7.56 4.10
C VAL A 162 -7.70 -6.71 5.34
N PRO A 163 -6.70 -6.26 6.13
CA PRO A 163 -6.91 -5.52 7.37
C PRO A 163 -7.75 -4.27 7.24
N GLY A 164 -7.43 -3.39 6.28
CA GLY A 164 -8.18 -2.15 6.04
C GLY A 164 -9.65 -2.42 5.71
N MET A 165 -9.92 -3.43 4.87
CA MET A 165 -11.28 -3.82 4.50
C MET A 165 -12.08 -4.36 5.70
N VAL A 166 -11.46 -5.23 6.51
CA VAL A 166 -12.10 -5.80 7.71
C VAL A 166 -12.38 -4.72 8.74
N ALA A 167 -11.39 -3.86 9.02
CA ALA A 167 -11.51 -2.75 9.96
C ALA A 167 -12.59 -1.76 9.50
N GLY A 168 -12.55 -1.34 8.24
CA GLY A 168 -13.56 -0.47 7.63
C GLY A 168 -14.96 -1.05 7.70
N MET A 169 -15.13 -2.33 7.37
CA MET A 169 -16.42 -3.04 7.47
C MET A 169 -16.94 -3.09 8.92
N ILE A 170 -16.12 -3.47 9.89
CA ILE A 170 -16.54 -3.55 11.30
C ILE A 170 -16.97 -2.19 11.82
N ARG A 171 -16.20 -1.13 11.48
CA ARG A 171 -16.52 0.25 11.84
C ARG A 171 -17.78 0.76 11.14
N HIS A 172 -17.96 0.42 9.86
CA HIS A 172 -19.17 0.73 9.11
C HIS A 172 -20.41 0.12 9.77
N LEU A 173 -20.39 -1.19 10.06
CA LEU A 173 -21.47 -1.86 10.77
C LEU A 173 -21.67 -1.30 12.19
N HIS A 174 -20.62 -0.77 12.84
CA HIS A 174 -20.74 -0.11 14.15
C HIS A 174 -21.44 1.23 14.04
N SER A 175 -21.04 2.05 13.08
CA SER A 175 -21.68 3.34 12.79
C SER A 175 -23.17 3.18 12.50
N LEU A 176 -23.54 2.19 11.66
CA LEU A 176 -24.94 1.87 11.35
C LEU A 176 -25.74 1.45 12.60
N ARG A 177 -25.27 0.43 13.34
CA ARG A 177 -26.03 -0.09 14.49
C ARG A 177 -26.09 0.87 15.67
N ALA A 178 -25.10 1.75 15.80
CA ALA A 178 -25.05 2.77 16.84
C ALA A 178 -25.71 4.10 16.42
N LEU A 179 -26.07 4.26 15.14
CA LEU A 179 -26.59 5.49 14.55
C LEU A 179 -25.69 6.70 14.82
N ARG A 180 -24.37 6.54 14.66
CA ARG A 180 -23.34 7.55 14.98
C ARG A 180 -22.40 7.78 13.81
N ARG A 181 -21.91 9.02 13.67
CA ARG A 181 -20.81 9.34 12.76
C ARG A 181 -19.54 8.57 13.14
N ASP A 182 -18.82 8.10 12.14
CA ASP A 182 -17.57 7.34 12.29
C ASP A 182 -16.33 8.23 12.48
N ARG A 183 -16.42 9.52 12.11
CA ARG A 183 -15.33 10.51 12.13
C ARG A 183 -14.23 10.21 11.10
N ALA A 184 -14.65 9.78 9.90
CA ALA A 184 -13.82 9.59 8.71
C ALA A 184 -12.75 8.49 8.81
N TRP A 185 -12.93 7.48 9.66
CA TRP A 185 -12.04 6.34 9.75
C TRP A 185 -12.33 5.29 8.67
N ILE A 186 -13.61 5.00 8.39
CA ILE A 186 -14.03 3.98 7.42
C ILE A 186 -13.41 4.26 6.05
N GLU A 187 -13.49 5.50 5.59
CA GLU A 187 -12.99 5.87 4.26
C GLU A 187 -11.49 5.63 4.13
N SER A 188 -10.67 6.08 5.08
CA SER A 188 -9.22 5.84 5.02
C SER A 188 -8.84 4.37 5.11
N LEU A 189 -9.59 3.56 5.88
CA LEU A 189 -9.31 2.11 5.98
C LEU A 189 -9.69 1.35 4.70
N VAL A 190 -10.78 1.75 4.04
CA VAL A 190 -11.19 1.17 2.76
C VAL A 190 -10.26 1.66 1.64
N GLU A 191 -9.80 2.91 1.71
CA GLU A 191 -8.81 3.47 0.81
C GLU A 191 -7.47 2.74 0.90
N GLU A 192 -6.96 2.48 2.11
CA GLU A 192 -5.76 1.65 2.34
C GLU A 192 -5.92 0.28 1.67
N ALA A 193 -7.03 -0.42 1.92
CA ALA A 193 -7.30 -1.71 1.28
C ALA A 193 -7.42 -1.62 -0.26
N TYR A 194 -7.86 -0.48 -0.79
CA TYR A 194 -7.88 -0.24 -2.23
C TYR A 194 -6.47 -0.05 -2.78
N ASN A 195 -5.62 0.74 -2.11
CA ASN A 195 -4.23 0.98 -2.49
C ASN A 195 -3.42 -0.33 -2.52
N GLU A 196 -3.51 -1.15 -1.47
CA GLU A 196 -2.90 -2.48 -1.40
C GLU A 196 -3.35 -3.40 -2.56
N ARG A 197 -4.63 -3.29 -2.95
CA ARG A 197 -5.13 -4.03 -4.12
C ARG A 197 -4.55 -3.50 -5.44
N MET A 198 -4.26 -2.20 -5.54
CA MET A 198 -3.58 -1.63 -6.70
C MET A 198 -2.12 -2.10 -6.78
N HIS A 199 -1.43 -2.31 -5.65
CA HIS A 199 -0.12 -2.99 -5.61
C HIS A 199 -0.24 -4.40 -6.19
N LEU A 200 -1.17 -5.20 -5.67
CA LEU A 200 -1.41 -6.58 -6.12
C LEU A 200 -1.68 -6.64 -7.63
N LEU A 201 -2.60 -5.82 -8.14
CA LEU A 201 -2.98 -5.81 -9.56
C LEU A 201 -1.83 -5.35 -10.46
N THR A 202 -0.99 -4.43 -9.96
CA THR A 202 0.23 -4.01 -10.66
C THR A 202 1.21 -5.17 -10.81
N PHE A 203 1.56 -5.85 -9.72
CA PHE A 203 2.50 -6.98 -9.78
C PHE A 203 1.94 -8.19 -10.54
N LEU A 204 0.62 -8.37 -10.56
CA LEU A 204 -0.03 -9.41 -11.35
C LEU A 204 0.12 -9.21 -12.87
N LYS A 205 0.32 -7.96 -13.33
CA LYS A 205 0.66 -7.68 -14.75
C LYS A 205 2.10 -8.08 -15.09
N LEU A 206 2.98 -8.16 -14.09
CA LEU A 206 4.39 -8.51 -14.26
C LEU A 206 4.66 -10.00 -14.08
N GLN A 207 3.84 -10.69 -13.28
CA GLN A 207 4.05 -12.09 -12.93
C GLN A 207 2.75 -12.86 -12.82
N LYS A 208 2.72 -14.05 -13.44
CA LYS A 208 1.59 -14.98 -13.33
C LYS A 208 1.80 -15.95 -12.15
N PRO A 209 0.93 -15.95 -11.13
CA PRO A 209 1.07 -16.86 -10.00
C PRO A 209 0.92 -18.32 -10.40
N SER A 210 1.72 -19.19 -9.80
CA SER A 210 1.55 -20.64 -9.94
C SER A 210 0.27 -21.13 -9.27
N LEU A 211 -0.25 -22.29 -9.68
CA LEU A 211 -1.43 -22.89 -9.03
C LEU A 211 -1.20 -23.12 -7.52
N GLN A 212 0.01 -23.55 -7.15
CA GLN A 212 0.41 -23.71 -5.75
C GLN A 212 0.32 -22.40 -4.98
N MET A 213 0.81 -21.31 -5.56
CA MET A 213 0.71 -19.98 -4.96
C MET A 213 -0.76 -19.58 -4.79
N ARG A 214 -1.59 -19.72 -5.83
CA ARG A 214 -3.02 -19.36 -5.77
C ARG A 214 -3.78 -20.12 -4.68
N THR A 215 -3.50 -21.41 -4.52
CA THR A 215 -4.07 -22.23 -3.43
C THR A 215 -3.58 -21.74 -2.06
N GLY A 216 -2.29 -21.42 -1.93
CA GLY A 216 -1.72 -20.85 -0.71
C GLY A 216 -2.35 -19.50 -0.34
N LEU A 217 -2.60 -18.63 -1.33
CA LEU A 217 -3.29 -17.36 -1.15
C LEU A 217 -4.70 -17.56 -0.60
N LEU A 218 -5.48 -18.46 -1.21
CA LEU A 218 -6.84 -18.75 -0.77
C LEU A 218 -6.86 -19.23 0.69
N ILE A 219 -6.02 -20.19 1.04
CA ILE A 219 -5.94 -20.73 2.41
C ILE A 219 -5.48 -19.64 3.38
N GLY A 220 -4.43 -18.89 3.01
CA GLY A 220 -3.88 -17.80 3.80
C GLY A 220 -4.92 -16.72 4.08
N GLN A 221 -5.67 -16.29 3.07
CA GLN A 221 -6.73 -15.30 3.21
C GLN A 221 -7.86 -15.81 4.10
N ILE A 222 -8.32 -17.06 3.93
CA ILE A 222 -9.38 -17.62 4.80
C ILE A 222 -8.95 -17.58 6.27
N ILE A 223 -7.73 -18.04 6.57
CA ILE A 223 -7.22 -18.07 7.95
C ILE A 223 -7.03 -16.65 8.48
N PHE A 224 -6.33 -15.80 7.74
CA PHE A 224 -5.96 -14.46 8.17
C PHE A 224 -7.19 -13.55 8.33
N TYR A 225 -8.13 -13.58 7.38
CA TYR A 225 -9.39 -12.83 7.47
C TYR A 225 -10.14 -13.13 8.77
N ASN A 226 -10.36 -14.42 9.08
CA ASN A 226 -11.11 -14.81 10.27
C ASN A 226 -10.38 -14.44 11.57
N LEU A 227 -9.06 -14.69 11.62
CA LEU A 227 -8.24 -14.32 12.78
C LEU A 227 -8.21 -12.81 13.00
N PHE A 228 -8.00 -12.03 11.94
CA PHE A 228 -7.95 -10.57 12.03
C PHE A 228 -9.32 -9.99 12.37
N PHE A 229 -10.41 -10.51 11.80
CA PHE A 229 -11.78 -10.12 12.13
C PHE A 229 -12.07 -10.30 13.63
N ILE A 230 -11.80 -11.48 14.19
CA ILE A 230 -12.00 -11.74 15.62
C ILE A 230 -11.08 -10.84 16.46
N SER A 231 -9.82 -10.69 16.06
CA SER A 231 -8.86 -9.85 16.78
C SER A 231 -9.27 -8.38 16.80
N TYR A 232 -9.83 -7.86 15.70
CA TYR A 232 -10.28 -6.49 15.59
C TYR A 232 -11.52 -6.23 16.45
N LEU A 233 -12.42 -7.21 16.58
CA LEU A 233 -13.54 -7.13 17.53
C LEU A 233 -13.07 -7.05 19.00
N ILE A 234 -11.95 -7.68 19.33
CA ILE A 234 -11.40 -7.72 20.70
C ILE A 234 -10.55 -6.48 20.99
N SER A 235 -9.64 -6.11 20.09
CA SER A 235 -8.68 -5.02 20.31
C SER A 235 -8.27 -4.34 18.99
N PRO A 236 -9.05 -3.33 18.54
CA PRO A 236 -8.72 -2.54 17.35
C PRO A 236 -7.34 -1.89 17.42
N ALA A 237 -6.94 -1.38 18.60
CA ALA A 237 -5.64 -0.75 18.79
C ALA A 237 -4.47 -1.74 18.55
N THR A 238 -4.62 -3.00 18.99
CA THR A 238 -3.62 -4.05 18.74
C THR A 238 -3.58 -4.44 17.26
N CYS A 239 -4.72 -4.48 16.59
CA CYS A 239 -4.79 -4.73 15.15
C CYS A 239 -4.09 -3.63 14.35
N HIS A 240 -4.36 -2.35 14.61
CA HIS A 240 -3.63 -1.27 13.94
C HIS A 240 -2.14 -1.31 14.23
N ARG A 241 -1.74 -1.62 15.47
CA ARG A 241 -0.32 -1.77 15.77
C ARG A 241 0.31 -2.96 15.04
N PHE A 242 -0.43 -4.05 14.88
CA PHE A 242 0.01 -5.20 14.09
C PHE A 242 0.23 -4.81 12.63
N VAL A 243 -0.72 -4.11 12.02
CA VAL A 243 -0.59 -3.60 10.64
C VAL A 243 0.59 -2.63 10.54
N GLY A 244 0.74 -1.69 11.47
CA GLY A 244 1.91 -0.79 11.48
C GLY A 244 3.26 -1.52 11.49
N TYR A 245 3.38 -2.63 12.23
CA TYR A 245 4.59 -3.47 12.18
C TYR A 245 4.69 -4.35 10.92
N LEU A 246 3.57 -4.70 10.29
CA LEU A 246 3.55 -5.37 8.99
C LEU A 246 4.14 -4.44 7.92
N GLU A 247 3.74 -3.17 7.93
CA GLU A 247 4.21 -2.20 6.95
C GLU A 247 5.66 -1.79 7.18
N GLU A 248 6.16 -1.80 8.42
CA GLU A 248 7.60 -1.70 8.67
C GLU A 248 8.39 -2.81 7.93
N GLU A 249 7.87 -4.05 7.92
CA GLU A 249 8.47 -5.15 7.17
C GLU A 249 8.32 -4.99 5.65
N ALA A 250 7.22 -4.38 5.19
CA ALA A 250 7.01 -4.06 3.78
C ALA A 250 8.02 -3.00 3.29
N VAL A 251 8.19 -1.90 4.04
CA VAL A 251 9.20 -0.86 3.76
C VAL A 251 10.62 -1.45 3.72
N ILE A 252 10.95 -2.37 4.64
CA ILE A 252 12.23 -3.11 4.61
C ILE A 252 12.35 -3.96 3.33
N THR A 253 11.28 -4.66 2.98
CA THR A 253 11.23 -5.57 1.83
C THR A 253 11.47 -4.81 0.52
N TYR A 254 10.75 -3.70 0.30
CA TYR A 254 10.92 -2.87 -0.89
C TYR A 254 12.25 -2.12 -0.93
N THR A 255 12.76 -1.67 0.23
CA THR A 255 14.11 -1.07 0.30
C THR A 255 15.18 -2.05 -0.16
N ARG A 256 15.10 -3.32 0.23
CA ARG A 256 16.04 -4.34 -0.27
C ARG A 256 15.92 -4.61 -1.77
N CYS A 257 14.71 -4.59 -2.30
CA CYS A 257 14.53 -4.74 -3.74
C CYS A 257 15.18 -3.58 -4.49
N LEU A 258 15.01 -2.34 -4.02
CA LEU A 258 15.71 -1.17 -4.56
C LEU A 258 17.23 -1.32 -4.48
N GLU A 259 17.77 -1.79 -3.35
CA GLU A 259 19.21 -2.07 -3.22
C GLU A 259 19.71 -3.17 -4.18
N ASP A 260 18.88 -4.14 -4.51
CA ASP A 260 19.18 -5.18 -5.50
C ASP A 260 19.16 -4.63 -6.94
N ILE A 261 18.21 -3.73 -7.25
CA ILE A 261 18.15 -3.01 -8.53
C ILE A 261 19.40 -2.11 -8.67
N ASP A 262 19.68 -1.27 -7.68
CA ASP A 262 20.76 -0.27 -7.70
C ASP A 262 22.15 -0.90 -7.81
N ALA A 263 22.31 -2.12 -7.31
CA ALA A 263 23.54 -2.89 -7.44
C ALA A 263 23.61 -3.74 -8.71
N GLY A 264 22.66 -3.60 -9.65
CA GLY A 264 22.63 -4.34 -10.91
C GLY A 264 22.36 -5.84 -10.75
N ARG A 265 21.76 -6.28 -9.63
CA ARG A 265 21.47 -7.70 -9.38
C ARG A 265 20.15 -8.15 -10.01
N LEU A 266 19.29 -7.21 -10.40
CA LEU A 266 17.98 -7.47 -11.00
C LEU A 266 17.87 -6.83 -12.40
N PRO A 267 18.74 -7.18 -13.36
CA PRO A 267 18.73 -6.56 -14.69
C PRO A 267 17.41 -6.79 -15.44
N GLU A 268 16.82 -7.98 -15.28
CA GLU A 268 15.52 -8.32 -15.88
C GLU A 268 14.42 -7.41 -15.34
N LEU A 269 14.26 -7.30 -14.01
CA LEU A 269 13.29 -6.39 -13.39
C LEU A 269 13.51 -4.94 -13.81
N ALA A 270 14.76 -4.46 -13.80
CA ALA A 270 15.09 -3.09 -14.16
C ALA A 270 14.75 -2.75 -15.62
N SER A 271 14.72 -3.76 -16.50
CA SER A 271 14.41 -3.61 -17.93
C SER A 271 12.93 -3.78 -18.29
N MET A 272 12.09 -4.21 -17.35
CA MET A 272 10.65 -4.39 -17.61
C MET A 272 9.97 -3.03 -17.80
N GLU A 273 8.91 -3.01 -18.60
CA GLU A 273 8.05 -1.84 -18.74
C GLU A 273 7.13 -1.70 -17.51
N VAL A 274 6.96 -0.47 -17.03
CA VAL A 274 6.02 -0.16 -15.96
C VAL A 274 4.59 -0.42 -16.46
N PRO A 275 3.75 -1.18 -15.75
CA PRO A 275 2.38 -1.45 -16.19
C PRO A 275 1.51 -0.18 -16.29
N ASP A 276 0.61 -0.09 -17.28
CA ASP A 276 -0.28 1.08 -17.46
C ASP A 276 -1.17 1.37 -16.26
N ILE A 277 -1.60 0.32 -15.56
CA ILE A 277 -2.37 0.44 -14.32
C ILE A 277 -1.60 1.22 -13.27
N ALA A 278 -0.28 1.01 -13.19
CA ALA A 278 0.59 1.72 -12.27
C ALA A 278 0.80 3.17 -12.71
N ARG A 279 1.15 3.38 -13.99
CA ARG A 279 1.32 4.73 -14.55
C ARG A 279 0.10 5.62 -14.28
N THR A 280 -1.09 5.06 -14.52
CA THR A 280 -2.36 5.76 -14.32
C THR A 280 -2.64 6.01 -12.84
N TYR A 281 -2.42 5.01 -11.98
CA TYR A 281 -2.77 5.10 -10.56
C TYR A 281 -1.86 6.07 -9.79
N TRP A 282 -0.54 5.98 -9.98
CA TRP A 282 0.45 6.82 -9.30
C TRP A 282 0.79 8.11 -10.04
N HIS A 283 0.11 8.39 -11.17
CA HIS A 283 0.37 9.55 -12.02
C HIS A 283 1.87 9.65 -12.41
N MET A 284 2.44 8.53 -12.83
CA MET A 284 3.88 8.43 -13.12
C MET A 284 4.22 9.13 -14.44
N GLU A 285 5.42 9.71 -14.51
CA GLU A 285 5.99 10.31 -15.72
C GLU A 285 6.20 9.26 -16.83
N ASP A 286 6.22 9.69 -18.10
CA ASP A 286 6.35 8.79 -19.26
C ASP A 286 7.68 8.00 -19.27
N ASP A 287 8.74 8.58 -18.71
CA ASP A 287 10.08 7.97 -18.61
C ASP A 287 10.31 7.18 -17.32
N CYS A 288 9.23 6.87 -16.59
CA CYS A 288 9.32 6.13 -15.33
C CYS A 288 9.92 4.73 -15.49
N THR A 289 10.71 4.34 -14.51
CA THR A 289 11.38 3.04 -14.46
C THR A 289 10.69 2.09 -13.48
N MET A 290 10.99 0.79 -13.59
CA MET A 290 10.57 -0.17 -12.57
C MET A 290 11.11 0.16 -11.18
N ARG A 291 12.27 0.82 -11.10
CA ARG A 291 12.79 1.33 -9.84
C ARG A 291 11.88 2.39 -9.24
N ASP A 292 11.36 3.32 -10.06
CA ASP A 292 10.43 4.36 -9.61
C ASP A 292 9.12 3.73 -9.13
N LEU A 293 8.60 2.71 -9.83
CA LEU A 293 7.43 1.97 -9.37
C LEU A 293 7.64 1.39 -7.97
N ILE A 294 8.78 0.73 -7.73
CA ILE A 294 9.08 0.18 -6.40
C ILE A 294 9.23 1.31 -5.35
N GLN A 295 9.68 2.50 -5.74
CA GLN A 295 9.70 3.65 -4.82
C GLN A 295 8.30 4.13 -4.44
N TYR A 296 7.35 4.19 -5.39
CA TYR A 296 5.96 4.56 -5.13
C TYR A 296 5.30 3.57 -4.17
N VAL A 297 5.40 2.27 -4.45
CA VAL A 297 4.85 1.23 -3.57
C VAL A 297 5.45 1.34 -2.18
N ARG A 298 6.79 1.45 -2.05
CA ARG A 298 7.45 1.65 -0.75
C ARG A 298 6.95 2.89 -0.01
N ALA A 299 6.61 3.96 -0.73
CA ALA A 299 6.11 5.19 -0.15
C ALA A 299 4.69 5.03 0.41
N ASP A 300 3.84 4.28 -0.28
CA ASP A 300 2.53 3.89 0.23
C ASP A 300 2.65 3.03 1.49
N GLU A 301 3.54 2.03 1.49
CA GLU A 301 3.79 1.22 2.70
C GLU A 301 4.27 2.06 3.89
N ALA A 302 5.16 3.02 3.62
CA ALA A 302 5.63 3.94 4.64
C ALA A 302 4.46 4.78 5.18
N LYS A 303 3.53 5.19 4.31
CA LYS A 303 2.35 5.94 4.72
C LYS A 303 1.37 5.09 5.54
N HIS A 304 1.10 3.85 5.12
CA HIS A 304 0.28 2.90 5.87
C HIS A 304 0.89 2.62 7.26
N CYS A 305 2.22 2.49 7.33
CA CYS A 305 2.96 2.39 8.59
C CYS A 305 2.68 3.58 9.53
N GLU A 306 2.80 4.82 9.04
CA GLU A 306 2.48 6.03 9.81
C GLU A 306 1.03 6.04 10.28
N VAL A 307 0.08 5.78 9.38
CA VAL A 307 -1.36 5.84 9.64
C VAL A 307 -1.76 4.80 10.69
N ASN A 308 -1.38 3.54 10.50
CA ASN A 308 -1.73 2.46 11.41
C ASN A 308 -1.04 2.60 12.77
N HIS A 309 0.22 3.04 12.82
CA HIS A 309 0.85 3.33 14.12
C HIS A 309 0.17 4.47 14.86
N THR A 310 -0.35 5.46 14.13
CA THR A 310 -1.13 6.58 14.67
C THR A 310 -2.49 6.11 15.17
N PHE A 311 -3.22 5.34 14.38
CA PHE A 311 -4.52 4.77 14.75
C PHE A 311 -4.43 3.86 15.97
N GLY A 312 -3.33 3.13 16.14
CA GLY A 312 -3.04 2.37 17.36
C GLY A 312 -2.88 3.23 18.62
N ASN A 313 -2.66 4.55 18.50
CA ASN A 313 -2.56 5.48 19.62
C ASN A 313 -3.89 6.17 19.96
N LEU A 314 -4.87 6.17 19.06
CA LEU A 314 -6.10 6.94 19.20
C LEU A 314 -7.22 6.16 19.89
N HIS A 315 -8.15 6.89 20.51
CA HIS A 315 -9.40 6.35 21.02
C HIS A 315 -10.43 6.26 19.89
N GLN A 316 -10.65 5.05 19.38
CA GLN A 316 -11.50 4.77 18.23
C GLN A 316 -12.95 5.29 18.30
N THR A 317 -13.48 5.55 19.50
CA THR A 317 -14.86 5.98 19.73
C THR A 317 -15.01 7.49 19.90
N THR A 318 -13.94 8.20 20.27
CA THR A 318 -13.98 9.64 20.58
C THR A 318 -13.17 10.47 19.61
N ASP A 319 -12.01 9.97 19.19
CA ASP A 319 -11.05 10.74 18.42
C ASP A 319 -11.42 10.75 16.92
N ARG A 320 -11.15 11.88 16.26
CA ARG A 320 -11.28 11.99 14.79
C ARG A 320 -10.16 11.21 14.09
N ASN A 321 -10.36 10.86 12.82
CA ASN A 321 -9.25 10.51 11.94
C ASN A 321 -8.49 11.80 11.57
N PRO A 322 -7.22 11.97 12.01
CA PRO A 322 -6.48 13.19 11.79
C PRO A 322 -5.95 13.34 10.36
N PHE A 323 -5.91 12.26 9.58
CA PHE A 323 -5.48 12.29 8.17
C PHE A 323 -6.60 12.73 7.23
N ALA A 324 -7.86 12.56 7.63
CA ALA A 324 -9.03 12.94 6.83
C ALA A 324 -9.59 14.33 7.19
N LEU A 325 -9.40 14.79 8.43
CA LEU A 325 -9.86 16.10 8.88
C LEU A 325 -8.72 16.82 9.59
N VAL A 326 -8.08 17.77 8.90
CA VAL A 326 -7.07 18.66 9.47
C VAL A 326 -7.76 19.79 10.24
N ILE A 327 -7.26 20.12 11.42
CA ILE A 327 -7.75 21.25 12.21
C ILE A 327 -6.69 22.34 12.32
N ASP A 328 -7.13 23.59 12.39
CA ASP A 328 -6.26 24.71 12.71
C ASP A 328 -6.18 24.92 14.23
N ASN A 329 -5.08 24.45 14.81
CA ASN A 329 -4.80 24.57 16.24
C ASN A 329 -3.37 25.07 16.53
N GLY A 330 -2.69 25.61 15.52
CA GLY A 330 -1.30 26.08 15.61
C GLY A 330 -0.24 24.97 15.79
N ARG A 331 -0.61 23.68 15.66
CA ARG A 331 0.33 22.54 15.71
C ARG A 331 0.38 21.81 14.37
N PRO A 332 1.54 21.23 13.98
CA PRO A 332 1.62 20.37 12.80
C PRO A 332 0.55 19.26 12.85
N GLN A 333 -0.16 19.07 11.75
CA GLN A 333 -1.18 18.03 11.60
C GLN A 333 -0.70 16.96 10.61
N PRO A 334 -1.16 15.70 10.74
CA PRO A 334 -0.90 14.69 9.73
C PRO A 334 -1.58 15.04 8.41
N SER A 335 -0.86 14.92 7.30
CA SER A 335 -1.38 15.03 5.93
C SER A 335 -1.66 13.66 5.33
N LYS A 336 -2.41 13.60 4.23
CA LYS A 336 -2.58 12.36 3.44
C LYS A 336 -1.34 12.03 2.59
N ASP A 337 -0.59 13.04 2.19
CA ASP A 337 0.67 12.91 1.46
C ASP A 337 1.88 12.71 2.40
N LEU A 338 3.09 12.91 1.87
CA LEU A 338 4.35 12.80 2.63
C LEU A 338 4.86 14.12 3.24
N THR A 339 4.13 15.23 3.13
CA THR A 339 4.62 16.56 3.55
C THR A 339 4.88 16.66 5.05
N THR A 340 4.08 15.99 5.88
CA THR A 340 4.24 15.96 7.34
C THR A 340 4.61 14.57 7.87
N PHE A 341 5.22 13.74 7.04
CA PHE A 341 5.43 12.32 7.32
C PHE A 341 6.18 12.03 8.63
N ARG A 342 5.65 11.10 9.44
CA ARG A 342 6.30 10.54 10.63
C ARG A 342 6.30 9.01 10.61
N SER A 343 7.44 8.43 10.29
CA SER A 343 7.62 6.97 10.13
C SER A 343 7.16 6.10 11.31
N VAL A 344 7.19 6.61 12.54
CA VAL A 344 6.79 5.87 13.75
C VAL A 344 5.37 6.19 14.22
N GLY A 345 4.61 6.93 13.40
CA GLY A 345 3.28 7.43 13.72
C GLY A 345 3.28 8.62 14.67
N TRP A 346 2.14 9.32 14.72
CA TRP A 346 1.91 10.47 15.57
C TRP A 346 1.45 10.07 16.96
N LYS A 347 1.84 10.84 17.98
CA LYS A 347 1.33 10.61 19.33
C LYS A 347 -0.06 11.20 19.47
N ARG A 348 -0.88 10.58 20.32
CA ARG A 348 -2.26 11.02 20.56
C ARG A 348 -2.33 12.47 21.06
N ASP A 349 -1.48 12.86 22.01
CA ASP A 349 -1.42 14.19 22.61
C ASP A 349 -1.04 15.31 21.63
N GLU A 350 -0.47 14.96 20.48
CA GLU A 350 -0.13 15.90 19.41
C GLU A 350 -1.35 16.22 18.52
N ILE A 351 -2.28 15.28 18.36
CA ILE A 351 -3.30 15.30 17.28
C ILE A 351 -4.75 15.06 17.72
N ALA A 352 -5.00 14.58 18.95
CA ALA A 352 -6.32 14.12 19.37
C ALA A 352 -7.27 15.21 19.89
N ASN A 353 -6.84 16.48 19.83
CA ASN A 353 -7.72 17.61 20.09
C ASN A 353 -8.42 18.04 18.81
#